data_AF-A0A6N9FJ11-F1
#
_entry.id   AF-A0A6N9FJ11-F1
#
_cell.length_a   1.000
_cell.length_b   1.000
_cell.length_c   1.000
_cell.angle_alpha   90.00
_cell.angle_beta   90.00
_cell.angle_gamma   90.00
#
_symmetry.space_group_name_H-M   'P 1'
#
loop_
_entity.id
_entity.type
_entity.pdbx_description
1 polymer ?
#
loop_
_entity_poly.entity_id
_entity_poly.type
_entity_poly.pdbx_seq_one_letter_code
_entity_poly.pdbx_strand_id
1 'polypeptide(L)'
;MGLLDRVFGPNTIDERFVDSPMRDNWYQASSYWPSSFSLITTVSEDGSTNIGPYQLTLPFEVIKERSFLVCSRKGSNTETNLHRNPKCAVNFVEFDRKKLKKIVGLGYPGQTTEEKMADNPYTLIESPTPGRGTADGCPLIIKEAFQVHEAHWDETFRIKDDGRTPEYLVLRLENILLKETWAKNIENGTRRMPNMPITFGFRDGEKFWFAERKNAFWFPTPTDKGAREESVLYEANRIDPEVRFTREACKQLTGIPKPFIKTALKGIIKQAKERGVTEVDREFVEMLNKERG
;
A
#
# COMPACT_ATOMS: atom_id res chain seq x y z
N MET A 1 7.19 23.07 -0.94
CA MET A 1 7.50 24.49 -1.11
C MET A 1 8.05 25.08 0.17
N GLY A 2 9.35 25.42 0.16
CA GLY A 2 9.93 26.38 1.09
C GLY A 2 9.41 27.80 0.78
N LEU A 3 9.76 28.77 1.64
CA LEU A 3 9.44 30.18 1.41
C LEU A 3 10.05 30.67 0.08
N LEU A 4 11.26 30.23 -0.24
CA LEU A 4 11.97 30.59 -1.47
C LEU A 4 11.30 30.01 -2.73
N ASP A 5 10.83 28.76 -2.70
CA ASP A 5 10.12 28.18 -3.85
C ASP A 5 8.81 28.91 -4.17
N ARG A 6 8.15 29.52 -3.18
CA ARG A 6 6.92 30.30 -3.39
C ARG A 6 7.19 31.68 -4.00
N VAL A 7 8.39 32.20 -3.80
CA VAL A 7 8.79 33.55 -4.25
C VAL A 7 9.57 33.49 -5.56
N PHE A 8 10.36 32.44 -5.77
CA PHE A 8 11.29 32.29 -6.89
C PHE A 8 11.00 31.05 -7.76
N GLY A 9 10.04 30.21 -7.39
CA GLY A 9 9.60 29.11 -8.24
C GLY A 9 8.92 29.64 -9.50
N PRO A 10 8.91 28.85 -10.59
CA PRO A 10 8.23 29.25 -11.81
C PRO A 10 6.73 29.44 -11.53
N ASN A 11 6.16 30.57 -11.96
CA ASN A 11 4.73 30.81 -11.90
C ASN A 11 4.04 30.16 -13.10
N THR A 12 3.69 28.88 -12.93
CA THR A 12 3.12 28.05 -13.99
C THR A 12 1.60 28.14 -14.11
N ILE A 13 0.94 28.96 -13.28
CA ILE A 13 -0.54 29.00 -13.18
C ILE A 13 -1.19 29.44 -14.50
N ASP A 14 -0.63 30.47 -15.14
CA ASP A 14 -1.17 31.08 -16.36
C ASP A 14 -0.36 30.70 -17.62
N GLU A 15 0.55 29.73 -17.51
CA GLU A 15 1.31 29.23 -18.65
C GLU A 15 0.44 28.32 -19.53
N ARG A 16 0.67 28.37 -20.84
CA ARG A 16 -0.02 27.45 -21.76
C ARG A 16 0.47 26.02 -21.57
N PHE A 17 -0.43 25.05 -21.68
CA PHE A 17 -0.02 23.66 -21.91
C PHE A 17 0.69 23.55 -23.26
N VAL A 18 1.74 22.73 -23.29
CA VAL A 18 2.49 22.37 -24.51
C VAL A 18 2.55 20.86 -24.63
N ASP A 19 2.57 20.36 -25.86
CA ASP A 19 2.64 18.92 -26.11
C ASP A 19 4.00 18.36 -25.68
N SER A 20 3.96 17.32 -24.85
CA SER A 20 5.11 16.49 -24.52
C SER A 20 5.14 15.30 -25.48
N PRO A 21 6.25 15.03 -26.18
CA PRO A 21 6.31 13.93 -27.13
C PRO A 21 6.16 12.58 -26.43
N MET A 22 5.39 11.66 -27.01
CA MET A 22 5.17 10.31 -26.48
C MET A 22 6.40 9.43 -26.72
N ARG A 23 7.25 9.27 -25.71
CA ARG A 23 8.47 8.45 -25.75
C ARG A 23 8.29 7.16 -24.94
N ASP A 24 9.07 6.14 -25.25
CA ASP A 24 9.18 4.96 -24.38
C ASP A 24 9.62 5.38 -22.97
N ASN A 25 9.17 4.63 -21.96
CA ASN A 25 9.27 5.03 -20.56
C ASN A 25 8.73 6.47 -20.35
N TRP A 26 7.56 6.77 -20.92
CA TRP A 26 6.92 8.10 -20.90
C TRP A 26 6.81 8.69 -19.48
N TYR A 27 6.64 7.83 -18.46
CA TYR A 27 6.57 8.25 -17.07
C TYR A 27 7.89 8.87 -16.57
N GLN A 28 8.99 8.65 -17.31
CA GLN A 28 10.32 9.24 -17.14
C GLN A 28 10.62 10.35 -18.13
N ALA A 29 10.41 10.09 -19.43
CA ALA A 29 10.89 10.96 -20.50
C ALA A 29 9.87 11.98 -21.02
N SER A 30 8.61 11.85 -20.61
CA SER A 30 7.48 12.62 -21.17
C SER A 30 6.52 13.17 -20.11
N SER A 31 6.72 12.88 -18.83
CA SER A 31 5.85 13.34 -17.74
C SER A 31 6.57 13.40 -16.40
N TYR A 32 5.96 14.11 -15.44
CA TYR A 32 6.38 14.12 -14.03
C TYR A 32 5.44 13.22 -13.23
N TRP A 33 5.94 12.04 -12.82
CA TRP A 33 5.15 11.04 -12.10
C TRP A 33 5.85 10.61 -10.80
N PRO A 34 5.33 11.02 -9.62
CA PRO A 34 5.81 10.49 -8.36
C PRO A 34 5.22 9.10 -8.10
N SER A 35 5.95 8.23 -7.41
CA SER A 35 5.44 6.94 -6.96
C SER A 35 6.04 6.51 -5.63
N SER A 36 5.44 5.49 -5.03
CA SER A 36 6.00 4.72 -3.93
C SER A 36 7.32 4.07 -4.33
N PHE A 37 8.07 3.60 -3.35
CA PHE A 37 9.33 2.90 -3.56
C PHE A 37 9.37 1.69 -2.64
N SER A 38 9.56 0.50 -3.22
CA SER A 38 9.68 -0.76 -2.49
C SER A 38 11.01 -1.44 -2.78
N LEU A 39 11.43 -2.29 -1.85
CA LEU A 39 12.57 -3.19 -2.01
C LEU A 39 12.03 -4.62 -2.03
N ILE A 40 12.12 -5.29 -3.19
CA ILE A 40 11.59 -6.64 -3.36
C ILE A 40 12.73 -7.63 -3.12
N THR A 41 12.56 -8.49 -2.12
CA THR A 41 13.47 -9.61 -1.87
C THR A 41 12.99 -10.85 -2.62
N THR A 42 13.93 -11.58 -3.21
CA THR A 42 13.73 -12.81 -4.00
C THR A 42 14.86 -13.80 -3.72
N VAL A 43 14.67 -15.07 -4.08
CA VAL A 43 15.68 -16.11 -3.90
C VAL A 43 16.43 -16.33 -5.21
N SER A 44 17.75 -16.18 -5.19
CA SER A 44 18.58 -16.40 -6.37
C SER A 44 18.87 -17.89 -6.62
N GLU A 45 19.58 -18.19 -7.70
CA GLU A 45 19.95 -19.55 -8.11
C GLU A 45 20.63 -20.36 -7.00
N ASP A 46 21.53 -19.75 -6.25
CA ASP A 46 22.30 -20.41 -5.19
C ASP A 46 21.56 -20.46 -3.84
N GLY A 47 20.29 -20.02 -3.81
CA GLY A 47 19.48 -19.93 -2.59
C GLY A 47 19.69 -18.65 -1.77
N SER A 48 20.61 -17.77 -2.15
CA SER A 48 20.82 -16.49 -1.48
C SER A 48 19.69 -15.50 -1.73
N THR A 49 19.47 -14.58 -0.78
CA THR A 49 18.47 -13.52 -0.94
C THR A 49 19.02 -12.36 -1.76
N ASN A 50 18.31 -11.98 -2.82
CA ASN A 50 18.58 -10.83 -3.68
C ASN A 50 17.58 -9.69 -3.42
N ILE A 51 18.02 -8.43 -3.42
CA ILE A 51 17.16 -7.24 -3.33
C ILE A 51 17.08 -6.51 -4.68
N GLY A 52 15.88 -6.16 -5.11
CA GLY A 52 15.64 -5.24 -6.23
C GLY A 52 14.83 -4.00 -5.80
N PRO A 53 15.28 -2.78 -6.13
CA PRO A 53 14.50 -1.56 -5.89
C PRO A 53 13.47 -1.28 -6.99
N TYR A 54 12.20 -1.03 -6.60
CA TYR A 54 11.10 -0.81 -7.54
C TYR A 54 10.29 0.45 -7.19
N GLN A 55 10.23 1.37 -8.15
CA GLN A 55 9.34 2.52 -8.10
C GLN A 55 7.90 2.18 -8.53
N LEU A 56 7.77 1.33 -9.55
CA LEU A 56 6.49 1.01 -10.17
C LEU A 56 5.84 -0.19 -9.48
N THR A 57 5.54 -0.01 -8.19
CA THR A 57 4.87 -1.00 -7.33
C THR A 57 3.54 -0.41 -6.86
N LEU A 58 2.44 -0.90 -7.41
CA LEU A 58 1.11 -0.32 -7.26
C LEU A 58 0.14 -1.33 -6.63
N PRO A 59 -0.68 -0.95 -5.63
CA PRO A 59 -1.80 -1.79 -5.22
C PRO A 59 -2.68 -2.06 -6.45
N PHE A 60 -3.03 -3.33 -6.68
CA PHE A 60 -3.78 -3.75 -7.87
C PHE A 60 -5.15 -4.30 -7.49
N GLU A 61 -5.21 -5.49 -6.91
CA GLU A 61 -6.44 -6.00 -6.32
C GLU A 61 -6.50 -5.62 -4.84
N VAL A 62 -7.56 -4.89 -4.46
CA VAL A 62 -7.67 -4.25 -3.12
C VAL A 62 -8.97 -4.60 -2.38
N ILE A 63 -9.86 -5.39 -3.00
CA ILE A 63 -11.12 -5.83 -2.43
C ILE A 63 -11.26 -7.34 -2.71
N LYS A 64 -11.52 -8.13 -1.66
CA LYS A 64 -11.55 -9.60 -1.65
C LYS A 64 -10.18 -10.22 -1.94
N GLU A 65 -9.66 -9.98 -3.14
CA GLU A 65 -8.31 -10.30 -3.55
C GLU A 65 -7.32 -9.21 -3.12
N ARG A 66 -6.04 -9.60 -2.99
CA ARG A 66 -4.95 -8.72 -2.53
C ARG A 66 -3.70 -8.93 -3.37
N SER A 67 -3.33 -7.94 -4.17
CA SER A 67 -2.11 -8.01 -5.00
C SER A 67 -1.42 -6.66 -5.20
N PHE A 68 -0.12 -6.69 -5.47
CA PHE A 68 0.62 -5.60 -6.09
C PHE A 68 0.85 -5.90 -7.57
N LEU A 69 0.72 -4.88 -8.41
CA LEU A 69 1.30 -4.87 -9.76
C LEU A 69 2.67 -4.23 -9.70
N VAL A 70 3.70 -4.96 -10.16
CA VAL A 70 5.06 -4.47 -10.28
C VAL A 70 5.51 -4.48 -11.74
N CYS A 71 5.90 -3.32 -12.26
CA CYS A 71 6.54 -3.24 -13.58
C CYS A 71 8.04 -3.51 -13.43
N SER A 72 8.47 -4.69 -13.83
CA SER A 72 9.86 -5.12 -13.78
C SER A 72 10.55 -5.00 -15.13
N ARG A 73 11.80 -4.55 -15.13
CA ARG A 73 12.60 -4.58 -16.36
C ARG A 73 12.89 -6.04 -16.72
N LYS A 74 12.68 -6.38 -17.99
CA LYS A 74 13.02 -7.67 -18.57
C LYS A 74 14.50 -8.06 -18.31
N GLY A 75 14.73 -9.30 -17.88
CA GLY A 75 16.03 -9.83 -17.47
C GLY A 75 16.56 -9.28 -16.15
N SER A 76 15.73 -8.64 -15.32
CA SER A 76 16.16 -8.26 -13.97
C SER A 76 16.42 -9.50 -13.11
N ASN A 77 17.29 -9.40 -12.09
CA ASN A 77 17.48 -10.51 -11.14
C ASN A 77 16.16 -10.91 -10.48
N THR A 78 15.31 -9.93 -10.10
CA THR A 78 14.02 -10.21 -9.46
C THR A 78 13.11 -11.05 -10.34
N GLU A 79 12.91 -10.66 -11.60
CA GLU A 79 12.11 -11.43 -12.57
C GLU A 79 12.71 -12.82 -12.81
N THR A 80 14.02 -12.88 -13.07
CA THR A 80 14.73 -14.13 -13.33
C THR A 80 14.59 -15.10 -12.15
N ASN A 81 14.69 -14.57 -10.93
CA ASN A 81 14.50 -15.33 -9.70
C ASN A 81 13.05 -15.80 -9.55
N LEU A 82 12.07 -14.92 -9.83
CA LEU A 82 10.65 -15.22 -9.69
C LEU A 82 10.16 -16.30 -10.67
N HIS A 83 10.72 -16.37 -11.88
CA HIS A 83 10.46 -17.48 -12.81
C HIS A 83 10.92 -18.84 -12.30
N ARG A 84 11.91 -18.87 -11.40
CA ARG A 84 12.45 -20.11 -10.82
C ARG A 84 11.77 -20.44 -9.50
N ASN A 85 11.54 -19.42 -8.70
CA ASN A 85 10.91 -19.50 -7.40
C ASN A 85 9.98 -18.28 -7.22
N PRO A 86 8.66 -18.47 -7.30
CA PRO A 86 7.71 -17.35 -7.30
C PRO A 86 7.64 -16.63 -5.95
N LYS A 87 8.26 -17.16 -4.88
CA LYS A 87 8.20 -16.58 -3.53
C LYS A 87 9.04 -15.31 -3.43
N CYS A 88 8.42 -14.25 -2.87
CA CYS A 88 9.08 -12.98 -2.63
C CYS A 88 8.59 -12.28 -1.35
N ALA A 89 9.21 -11.15 -1.04
CA ALA A 89 8.65 -10.20 -0.08
C ALA A 89 8.83 -8.75 -0.58
N VAL A 90 7.80 -7.93 -0.42
CA VAL A 90 7.79 -6.51 -0.78
C VAL A 90 8.00 -5.68 0.48
N ASN A 91 9.20 -5.14 0.64
CA ASN A 91 9.64 -4.43 1.84
C ASN A 91 9.51 -2.91 1.64
N PHE A 92 8.96 -2.23 2.65
CA PHE A 92 8.86 -0.77 2.68
C PHE A 92 9.69 -0.21 3.83
N VAL A 93 10.63 0.68 3.49
CA VAL A 93 11.60 1.29 4.40
C VAL A 93 11.34 2.79 4.48
N GLU A 94 11.69 3.40 5.62
CA GLU A 94 11.66 4.85 5.74
C GLU A 94 12.83 5.49 4.97
N PHE A 95 12.63 6.73 4.54
CA PHE A 95 13.61 7.51 3.80
C PHE A 95 14.85 7.76 4.66
N ASP A 96 16.00 7.37 4.13
CA ASP A 96 17.31 7.66 4.69
C ASP A 96 18.26 8.09 3.58
N ARG A 97 18.59 9.39 3.56
CA ARG A 97 19.48 10.00 2.56
C ARG A 97 20.85 9.32 2.50
N LYS A 98 21.36 8.80 3.63
CA LYS A 98 22.67 8.14 3.69
C LYS A 98 22.68 6.80 2.97
N LYS A 99 21.52 6.14 2.85
CA LYS A 99 21.38 4.83 2.20
C LYS A 99 21.11 4.91 0.70
N LEU A 100 20.66 6.07 0.19
CA LEU A 100 20.23 6.22 -1.22
C LEU A 100 21.28 5.78 -2.24
N LYS A 101 22.57 6.11 -2.02
CA LYS A 101 23.64 5.71 -2.95
C LYS A 101 23.68 4.19 -3.14
N LYS A 102 23.60 3.45 -2.03
CA LYS A 102 23.62 1.97 -2.02
C LYS A 102 22.33 1.40 -2.61
N ILE A 103 21.18 1.97 -2.26
CA ILE A 103 19.86 1.58 -2.79
C ILE A 103 19.80 1.72 -4.31
N VAL A 104 20.27 2.85 -4.86
CA VAL A 104 20.34 3.06 -6.31
C VAL A 104 21.29 2.07 -6.96
N GLY A 105 22.42 1.76 -6.30
CA GLY A 105 23.37 0.72 -6.73
C GLY A 105 22.72 -0.65 -6.93
N LEU A 106 21.81 -1.08 -6.04
CA LEU A 106 21.09 -2.36 -6.18
C LEU A 106 20.24 -2.48 -7.46
N GLY A 107 19.86 -1.34 -8.04
CA GLY A 107 19.07 -1.26 -9.28
C GLY A 107 19.90 -1.33 -10.56
N TYR A 108 21.24 -1.36 -10.47
CA TYR A 108 22.08 -1.38 -11.65
C TYR A 108 21.97 -2.73 -12.38
N PRO A 109 21.87 -2.73 -13.72
CA PRO A 109 21.74 -3.96 -14.50
C PRO A 109 23.06 -4.72 -14.57
N GLY A 110 22.97 -6.04 -14.79
CA GLY A 110 24.14 -6.88 -15.10
C GLY A 110 24.98 -7.32 -13.89
N GLN A 111 24.57 -6.98 -12.67
CA GLN A 111 25.26 -7.44 -11.45
C GLN A 111 24.72 -8.79 -10.99
N THR A 112 25.62 -9.64 -10.49
CA THR A 112 25.26 -10.88 -9.79
C THR A 112 24.59 -10.57 -8.44
N THR A 113 23.92 -11.56 -7.84
CA THR A 113 23.37 -11.38 -6.49
C THR A 113 24.46 -11.10 -5.47
N GLU A 114 25.61 -11.78 -5.55
CA GLU A 114 26.76 -11.52 -4.68
C GLU A 114 27.23 -10.06 -4.78
N GLU A 115 27.45 -9.56 -5.99
CA GLU A 115 27.88 -8.16 -6.23
C GLU A 115 26.88 -7.14 -5.69
N LYS A 116 25.58 -7.37 -5.92
CA LYS A 116 24.52 -6.49 -5.39
C LYS A 116 24.52 -6.49 -3.86
N MET A 117 24.59 -7.67 -3.28
CA MET A 117 24.40 -7.84 -1.84
C MET A 117 25.64 -7.46 -1.03
N ALA A 118 26.83 -7.40 -1.63
CA ALA A 118 28.05 -6.90 -1.00
C ALA A 118 27.90 -5.47 -0.45
N ASP A 119 27.12 -4.62 -1.12
CA ASP A 119 26.89 -3.24 -0.73
C ASP A 119 25.52 -2.98 -0.07
N ASN A 120 24.76 -4.02 0.24
CA ASN A 120 23.43 -3.93 0.86
C ASN A 120 23.44 -3.05 2.14
N PRO A 121 22.61 -1.99 2.24
CA PRO A 121 22.57 -1.11 3.40
C PRO A 121 21.62 -1.57 4.52
N TYR A 122 21.09 -2.79 4.45
CA TYR A 122 20.05 -3.31 5.35
C TYR A 122 20.43 -4.63 6.01
N THR A 123 19.85 -4.88 7.17
CA THR A 123 19.97 -6.17 7.86
C THR A 123 18.87 -7.11 7.33
N LEU A 124 19.27 -8.28 6.85
CA LEU A 124 18.34 -9.34 6.46
C LEU A 124 18.04 -10.26 7.65
N ILE A 125 16.77 -10.65 7.81
CA ILE A 125 16.30 -11.56 8.87
C ILE A 125 15.30 -12.57 8.31
N GLU A 126 15.15 -13.69 8.99
CA GLU A 126 14.07 -14.65 8.72
C GLU A 126 12.70 -13.98 8.94
N SER A 127 11.71 -14.42 8.18
CA SER A 127 10.33 -14.03 8.45
C SER A 127 9.89 -14.59 9.80
N PRO A 128 9.14 -13.81 10.61
CA PRO A 128 8.49 -14.35 11.81
C PRO A 128 7.28 -15.24 11.48
N THR A 129 6.82 -15.28 10.23
CA THR A 129 5.66 -16.08 9.83
C THR A 129 6.04 -17.57 9.76
N PRO A 130 5.33 -18.46 10.47
CA PRO A 130 5.57 -19.90 10.37
C PRO A 130 5.45 -20.40 8.92
N GLY A 131 6.43 -21.18 8.46
CA GLY A 131 6.46 -21.70 7.09
C GLY A 131 6.88 -20.70 6.01
N ARG A 132 7.45 -19.55 6.39
CA ARG A 132 7.96 -18.50 5.49
C ARG A 132 9.45 -18.22 5.71
N GLY A 133 10.26 -19.25 5.95
CA GLY A 133 11.71 -19.11 6.13
C GLY A 133 12.53 -19.48 4.89
N THR A 134 13.84 -19.31 4.97
CA THR A 134 14.79 -19.82 3.95
C THR A 134 14.67 -21.34 3.76
N ALA A 135 14.39 -22.09 4.83
CA ALA A 135 14.10 -23.53 4.78
C ALA A 135 12.87 -23.87 3.90
N ASP A 136 11.91 -22.94 3.78
CA ASP A 136 10.73 -23.07 2.94
C ASP A 136 10.95 -22.48 1.54
N GLY A 137 12.19 -22.12 1.19
CA GLY A 137 12.51 -21.44 -0.07
C GLY A 137 11.97 -20.01 -0.16
N CYS A 138 11.71 -19.34 0.97
CA CYS A 138 11.37 -17.92 0.98
C CYS A 138 12.64 -17.06 1.09
N PRO A 139 12.65 -15.83 0.54
CA PRO A 139 13.76 -14.92 0.79
C PRO A 139 13.70 -14.35 2.21
N LEU A 140 14.84 -13.92 2.72
CA LEU A 140 14.92 -13.10 3.92
C LEU A 140 14.19 -11.76 3.71
N ILE A 141 13.75 -11.15 4.80
CA ILE A 141 13.09 -9.83 4.82
C ILE A 141 14.00 -8.76 5.41
N ILE A 142 13.69 -7.49 5.15
CA ILE A 142 14.49 -6.36 5.63
C ILE A 142 14.07 -5.99 7.07
N LYS A 143 14.99 -6.10 8.03
CA LYS A 143 14.74 -5.80 9.45
C LYS A 143 14.28 -4.36 9.68
N GLU A 144 14.85 -3.41 8.96
CA GLU A 144 14.56 -1.98 9.07
C GLU A 144 13.24 -1.57 8.37
N ALA A 145 12.59 -2.48 7.65
CA ALA A 145 11.32 -2.19 7.01
C ALA A 145 10.24 -1.91 8.06
N PHE A 146 9.44 -0.86 7.85
CA PHE A 146 8.31 -0.57 8.72
C PHE A 146 7.10 -1.47 8.40
N GLN A 147 7.06 -1.98 7.16
CA GLN A 147 6.06 -2.89 6.64
C GLN A 147 6.68 -3.86 5.63
N VAL A 148 6.26 -5.12 5.67
CA VAL A 148 6.63 -6.14 4.68
C VAL A 148 5.36 -6.85 4.22
N HIS A 149 5.24 -7.06 2.92
CA HIS A 149 4.20 -7.91 2.35
C HIS A 149 4.85 -9.20 1.86
N GLU A 150 4.47 -10.30 2.46
CA GLU A 150 4.88 -11.63 2.04
C GLU A 150 4.02 -12.04 0.87
N ALA A 151 4.65 -12.45 -0.22
CA ALA A 151 3.95 -12.65 -1.48
C ALA A 151 4.53 -13.80 -2.30
N HIS A 152 3.78 -14.18 -3.33
CA HIS A 152 4.28 -14.93 -4.47
C HIS A 152 3.84 -14.27 -5.78
N TRP A 153 4.58 -14.52 -6.84
CA TRP A 153 4.17 -14.12 -8.18
C TRP A 153 3.11 -15.08 -8.74
N ASP A 154 1.97 -14.54 -9.16
CA ASP A 154 0.93 -15.27 -9.87
C ASP A 154 1.31 -15.37 -11.35
N GLU A 155 1.90 -16.51 -11.71
CA GLU A 155 2.34 -16.75 -13.07
C GLU A 155 1.20 -16.97 -14.07
N THR A 156 0.00 -17.26 -13.58
CA THR A 156 -1.17 -17.51 -14.42
C THR A 156 -1.83 -16.22 -14.89
N PHE A 157 -1.60 -15.11 -14.16
CA PHE A 157 -2.11 -13.80 -14.50
C PHE A 157 -1.10 -13.03 -15.36
N ARG A 158 -1.05 -13.34 -16.65
CA ARG A 158 -0.21 -12.63 -17.63
C ARG A 158 -0.96 -11.44 -18.21
N ILE A 159 -0.50 -10.22 -17.91
CA ILE A 159 -1.09 -8.98 -18.45
C ILE A 159 -0.70 -8.80 -19.92
N LYS A 160 0.59 -8.96 -20.24
CA LYS A 160 1.12 -8.83 -21.60
C LYS A 160 2.50 -9.46 -21.69
N ASP A 161 2.72 -10.30 -22.70
CA ASP A 161 4.04 -10.82 -23.06
C ASP A 161 4.19 -10.76 -24.58
N ASP A 162 4.75 -9.65 -25.07
CA ASP A 162 5.10 -9.46 -26.49
C ASP A 162 6.62 -9.55 -26.73
N GLY A 163 7.35 -10.01 -25.72
CA GLY A 163 8.81 -10.08 -25.73
C GLY A 163 9.55 -8.73 -25.66
N ARG A 164 8.84 -7.59 -25.77
CA ARG A 164 9.41 -6.23 -25.88
C ARG A 164 9.04 -5.33 -24.69
N THR A 165 7.92 -5.58 -24.03
CA THR A 165 7.48 -4.81 -22.85
C THR A 165 8.19 -5.26 -21.57
N PRO A 166 8.21 -4.40 -20.53
CA PRO A 166 8.51 -4.81 -19.16
C PRO A 166 7.68 -6.02 -18.74
N GLU A 167 8.20 -6.82 -17.82
CA GLU A 167 7.45 -7.90 -17.21
C GLU A 167 6.50 -7.32 -16.16
N TYR A 168 5.23 -7.74 -16.21
CA TYR A 168 4.19 -7.25 -15.31
C TYR A 168 3.91 -8.30 -14.23
N LEU A 169 4.55 -8.12 -13.07
CA LEU A 169 4.48 -9.08 -11.98
C LEU A 169 3.25 -8.79 -11.11
N VAL A 170 2.27 -9.68 -11.12
CA VAL A 170 1.15 -9.67 -10.16
C VAL A 170 1.56 -10.43 -8.92
N LEU A 171 1.94 -9.72 -7.87
CA LEU A 171 2.40 -10.30 -6.61
C LEU A 171 1.21 -10.46 -5.66
N ARG A 172 0.75 -11.68 -5.44
CA ARG A 172 -0.36 -12.03 -4.54
C ARG A 172 0.12 -11.98 -3.10
N LEU A 173 -0.61 -11.27 -2.26
CA LEU A 173 -0.26 -11.11 -0.84
C LEU A 173 -0.74 -12.33 -0.06
N GLU A 174 0.19 -12.99 0.62
CA GLU A 174 -0.09 -14.09 1.55
C GLU A 174 -0.25 -13.55 2.97
N ASN A 175 0.59 -12.58 3.35
CA ASN A 175 0.56 -11.98 4.67
C ASN A 175 1.10 -10.54 4.66
N ILE A 176 0.71 -9.76 5.68
CA ILE A 176 1.13 -8.36 5.86
C ILE A 176 1.74 -8.22 7.25
N LEU A 177 3.04 -7.96 7.29
CA LEU A 177 3.80 -7.72 8.51
C LEU A 177 3.95 -6.21 8.72
N LEU A 178 3.65 -5.77 9.94
CA LEU A 178 3.86 -4.39 10.39
C LEU A 178 4.73 -4.40 11.63
N LYS A 179 5.58 -3.38 11.81
CA LYS A 179 6.14 -3.12 13.14
C LYS A 179 5.00 -2.82 14.10
N GLU A 180 5.11 -3.32 15.33
CA GLU A 180 4.09 -3.16 16.38
C GLU A 180 3.65 -1.69 16.54
N THR A 181 4.60 -0.76 16.51
CA THR A 181 4.35 0.67 16.54
C THR A 181 3.40 1.17 15.44
N TRP A 182 3.53 0.62 14.22
CA TRP A 182 2.70 0.99 13.07
C TRP A 182 1.35 0.26 13.09
N ALA A 183 1.31 -1.00 13.52
CA ALA A 183 0.06 -1.72 13.76
C ALA A 183 -0.83 -0.98 14.79
N LYS A 184 -0.25 -0.64 15.96
CA LYS A 184 -0.93 0.17 16.99
C LYS A 184 -1.36 1.53 16.48
N ASN A 185 -0.56 2.19 15.62
CA ASN A 185 -0.95 3.48 15.05
C ASN A 185 -2.20 3.36 14.18
N ILE A 186 -2.31 2.32 13.35
CA ILE A 186 -3.50 2.07 12.51
C ILE A 186 -4.72 1.81 13.39
N GLU A 187 -4.61 0.91 14.38
CA GLU A 187 -5.70 0.54 15.30
C GLU A 187 -6.23 1.74 16.09
N ASN A 188 -5.35 2.67 16.47
CA ASN A 188 -5.69 3.84 17.28
C ASN A 188 -6.06 5.08 16.45
N GLY A 189 -6.59 4.87 15.24
CA GLY A 189 -7.15 5.91 14.38
C GLY A 189 -6.14 6.69 13.54
N THR A 190 -4.95 6.13 13.30
CA THR A 190 -3.88 6.65 12.42
C THR A 190 -3.55 8.12 12.63
N ARG A 191 -2.59 8.40 13.52
CA ARG A 191 -2.22 9.78 13.88
C ARG A 191 -0.98 10.31 13.18
N ARG A 192 -0.19 9.41 12.59
CA ARG A 192 1.05 9.70 11.87
C ARG A 192 1.25 8.71 10.72
N MET A 193 2.13 9.08 9.79
CA MET A 193 2.55 8.24 8.66
C MET A 193 4.05 7.94 8.75
N PRO A 194 4.51 6.77 8.25
CA PRO A 194 5.93 6.50 8.11
C PRO A 194 6.60 7.53 7.20
N ASN A 195 7.88 7.79 7.42
CA ASN A 195 8.66 8.70 6.59
C ASN A 195 8.98 8.05 5.23
N MET A 196 7.97 7.74 4.43
CA MET A 196 8.14 7.01 3.18
C MET A 196 8.91 7.84 2.15
N PRO A 197 9.87 7.24 1.42
CA PRO A 197 10.49 7.87 0.27
C PRO A 197 9.44 8.17 -0.81
N ILE A 198 9.55 9.36 -1.41
CA ILE A 198 8.86 9.68 -2.67
C ILE A 198 9.92 9.65 -3.76
N THR A 199 9.67 8.92 -4.84
CA THR A 199 10.60 8.86 -5.96
C THR A 199 9.97 9.40 -7.24
N PHE A 200 10.79 10.10 -8.03
CA PHE A 200 10.50 10.48 -9.41
C PHE A 200 11.35 9.65 -10.38
N GLY A 201 11.91 8.55 -9.92
CA GLY A 201 12.60 7.58 -10.76
C GLY A 201 13.90 8.05 -11.38
N PHE A 202 14.39 7.21 -12.29
CA PHE A 202 15.50 7.54 -13.17
C PHE A 202 15.05 8.60 -14.19
N ARG A 203 15.81 9.68 -14.31
CA ARG A 203 15.55 10.79 -15.23
C ARG A 203 16.84 11.16 -15.95
N ASP A 204 16.65 11.71 -17.15
CA ASP A 204 17.72 12.27 -18.00
C ASP A 204 18.88 11.31 -18.31
N GLY A 205 18.65 10.00 -18.17
CA GLY A 205 19.66 8.97 -18.47
C GLY A 205 20.80 8.86 -17.44
N GLU A 206 20.74 9.58 -16.31
CA GLU A 206 21.87 9.65 -15.38
C GLU A 206 21.47 9.62 -13.89
N LYS A 207 20.32 10.19 -13.52
CA LYS A 207 20.03 10.52 -12.12
C LYS A 207 18.75 9.90 -11.62
N PHE A 208 18.78 9.33 -10.41
CA PHE A 208 17.57 8.96 -9.68
C PHE A 208 17.11 10.09 -8.78
N TRP A 209 15.86 10.51 -8.96
CA TRP A 209 15.25 11.59 -8.20
C TRP A 209 14.44 11.05 -7.02
N PHE A 210 14.73 11.58 -5.84
CA PHE A 210 13.97 11.33 -4.61
C PHE A 210 13.57 12.67 -3.99
N ALA A 211 12.40 12.68 -3.36
CA ALA A 211 11.98 13.75 -2.48
C ALA A 211 11.86 13.22 -1.05
N GLU A 212 12.45 13.99 -0.14
CA GLU A 212 12.19 13.85 1.29
C GLU A 212 10.86 14.52 1.60
N ARG A 213 9.95 13.79 2.26
CA ARG A 213 8.64 14.34 2.59
C ARG A 213 8.72 15.31 3.76
N LYS A 214 7.88 16.35 3.75
CA LYS A 214 7.54 17.07 4.98
C LYS A 214 6.67 16.18 5.89
N ASN A 215 6.52 16.55 7.15
CA ASN A 215 5.59 15.86 8.06
C ASN A 215 4.20 15.69 7.41
N ALA A 216 3.66 14.48 7.48
CA ALA A 216 2.31 14.21 7.00
C ALA A 216 1.30 14.97 7.84
N PHE A 217 0.28 15.49 7.18
CA PHE A 217 -0.88 16.09 7.82
C PHE A 217 -2.12 15.46 7.20
N TRP A 218 -3.17 15.38 8.00
CA TRP A 218 -4.48 14.96 7.55
C TRP A 218 -5.38 16.19 7.44
N PHE A 219 -6.42 16.08 6.61
CA PHE A 219 -7.46 17.10 6.48
C PHE A 219 -8.81 16.40 6.73
N PRO A 220 -9.72 16.98 7.54
CA PRO A 220 -10.99 16.33 7.83
C PRO A 220 -11.80 16.14 6.55
N THR A 221 -12.51 15.02 6.46
CA THR A 221 -13.52 14.84 5.41
C THR A 221 -14.69 15.79 5.65
N PRO A 222 -15.30 16.37 4.60
CA PRO A 222 -16.51 17.18 4.75
C PRO A 222 -17.61 16.36 5.43
N THR A 223 -18.22 16.92 6.49
CA THR A 223 -19.26 16.24 7.26
C THR A 223 -20.67 16.74 6.93
N ASP A 224 -20.75 17.79 6.13
CA ASP A 224 -21.94 18.49 5.66
C ASP A 224 -22.37 18.05 4.26
N LYS A 225 -21.58 17.18 3.61
CA LYS A 225 -21.85 16.67 2.26
C LYS A 225 -22.38 15.24 2.32
N GLY A 226 -23.39 14.94 1.51
CA GLY A 226 -24.02 13.63 1.42
C GLY A 226 -25.19 13.44 2.40
N ALA A 227 -25.95 12.35 2.20
CA ALA A 227 -27.05 12.01 3.09
C ALA A 227 -26.50 11.51 4.44
N ARG A 228 -26.93 12.11 5.57
CA ARG A 228 -26.34 11.82 6.90
C ARG A 228 -26.46 10.34 7.28
N GLU A 229 -27.50 9.67 6.82
CA GLU A 229 -27.75 8.25 7.02
C GLU A 229 -26.73 7.35 6.32
N GLU A 230 -26.07 7.80 5.25
CA GLU A 230 -25.07 6.98 4.53
C GLU A 230 -23.81 6.75 5.36
N SER A 231 -23.38 7.75 6.13
CA SER A 231 -22.28 7.58 7.09
C SER A 231 -22.62 6.53 8.15
N VAL A 232 -23.85 6.53 8.64
CA VAL A 232 -24.30 5.57 9.67
C VAL A 232 -24.47 4.18 9.06
N LEU A 233 -25.02 4.09 7.86
CA LEU A 233 -25.17 2.84 7.11
C LEU A 233 -23.82 2.18 6.82
N TYR A 234 -22.85 2.99 6.38
CA TYR A 234 -21.49 2.53 6.13
C TYR A 234 -20.80 2.04 7.41
N GLU A 235 -20.96 2.75 8.52
CA GLU A 235 -20.38 2.32 9.80
C GLU A 235 -21.06 1.05 10.35
N ALA A 236 -22.40 1.01 10.34
CA ALA A 236 -23.19 -0.09 10.87
C ALA A 236 -22.89 -1.43 10.19
N ASN A 237 -22.91 -1.45 8.86
CA ASN A 237 -22.73 -2.67 8.06
C ASN A 237 -21.27 -3.17 7.99
N ARG A 238 -20.34 -2.52 8.69
CA ARG A 238 -18.95 -2.96 8.84
C ARG A 238 -18.64 -3.54 10.23
N ILE A 239 -19.55 -3.38 11.19
CA ILE A 239 -19.32 -3.84 12.56
C ILE A 239 -19.50 -5.35 12.68
N ASP A 240 -20.52 -5.90 12.01
CA ASP A 240 -20.87 -7.31 12.08
C ASP A 240 -21.27 -7.84 10.69
N PRO A 241 -20.71 -8.97 10.22
CA PRO A 241 -21.01 -9.50 8.89
C PRO A 241 -22.38 -10.17 8.79
N GLU A 242 -23.00 -10.55 9.90
CA GLU A 242 -24.26 -11.31 9.94
C GLU A 242 -25.48 -10.42 10.12
N VAL A 243 -25.32 -9.23 10.73
CA VAL A 243 -26.39 -8.28 10.98
C VAL A 243 -26.26 -7.08 10.05
N ARG A 244 -27.25 -6.86 9.19
CA ARG A 244 -27.28 -5.74 8.26
C ARG A 244 -28.33 -4.71 8.65
N PHE A 245 -27.99 -3.44 8.52
CA PHE A 245 -28.88 -2.32 8.71
C PHE A 245 -29.41 -1.83 7.36
N THR A 246 -30.69 -1.51 7.32
CA THR A 246 -31.32 -0.81 6.19
C THR A 246 -31.03 0.69 6.25
N ARG A 247 -31.21 1.38 5.12
CA ARG A 247 -31.05 2.85 5.06
C ARG A 247 -32.02 3.58 5.97
N GLU A 248 -33.28 3.12 6.04
CA GLU A 248 -34.31 3.72 6.88
C GLU A 248 -34.03 3.55 8.38
N ALA A 249 -33.46 2.41 8.79
CA ALA A 249 -32.98 2.21 10.16
C ALA A 249 -31.86 3.22 10.50
N CYS A 250 -30.88 3.35 9.62
CA CYS A 250 -29.75 4.27 9.82
C CYS A 250 -30.17 5.73 9.87
N LYS A 251 -31.25 6.11 9.17
CA LYS A 251 -31.83 7.45 9.23
C LYS A 251 -32.33 7.82 10.62
N GLN A 252 -32.95 6.88 11.34
CA GLN A 252 -33.38 7.08 12.73
C GLN A 252 -32.22 7.33 13.70
N LEU A 253 -31.02 6.88 13.34
CA LEU A 253 -29.82 6.96 14.18
C LEU A 253 -28.97 8.21 13.92
N THR A 254 -29.32 9.03 12.93
CA THR A 254 -28.55 10.24 12.54
C THR A 254 -28.52 11.32 13.64
N GLY A 255 -29.44 11.27 14.61
CA GLY A 255 -29.45 12.17 15.76
C GLY A 255 -28.44 11.80 16.87
N ILE A 256 -27.83 10.62 16.81
CA ILE A 256 -26.85 10.18 17.81
C ILE A 256 -25.53 10.94 17.60
N PRO A 257 -24.95 11.58 18.64
CA PRO A 257 -23.67 12.26 18.49
C PRO A 257 -22.57 11.28 18.07
N LYS A 258 -21.70 11.71 17.14
CA LYS A 258 -20.65 10.86 16.54
C LYS A 258 -19.82 10.02 17.54
N PRO A 259 -19.37 10.55 18.70
CA PRO A 259 -18.61 9.77 19.66
C PRO A 259 -19.34 8.52 20.19
N PHE A 260 -20.68 8.52 20.13
CA PHE A 260 -21.53 7.45 20.67
C PHE A 260 -22.13 6.52 19.61
N ILE A 261 -22.05 6.87 18.31
CA ILE A 261 -22.63 6.07 17.21
C ILE A 261 -22.17 4.62 17.27
N LYS A 262 -20.85 4.37 17.34
CA LYS A 262 -20.31 3.00 17.35
C LYS A 262 -20.81 2.17 18.55
N THR A 263 -20.91 2.79 19.72
CA THR A 263 -21.42 2.13 20.94
C THR A 263 -22.90 1.81 20.79
N ALA A 264 -23.69 2.75 20.27
CA ALA A 264 -25.11 2.53 20.00
C ALA A 264 -25.34 1.41 18.99
N LEU A 265 -24.62 1.41 17.87
CA LEU A 265 -24.69 0.39 16.83
C LEU A 265 -24.35 -1.01 17.36
N LYS A 266 -23.27 -1.15 18.15
CA LYS A 266 -22.92 -2.41 18.81
C LYS A 266 -24.02 -2.89 19.76
N GLY A 267 -24.66 -1.97 20.50
CA GLY A 267 -25.79 -2.29 21.35
C GLY A 267 -27.00 -2.82 20.57
N ILE A 268 -27.31 -2.20 19.42
CA ILE A 268 -28.40 -2.64 18.54
C ILE A 268 -28.08 -4.00 17.92
N ILE A 269 -26.84 -4.23 17.45
CA ILE A 269 -26.41 -5.53 16.91
C ILE A 269 -26.55 -6.63 17.97
N LYS A 270 -26.14 -6.36 19.22
CA LYS A 270 -26.30 -7.30 20.32
C LYS A 270 -27.78 -7.68 20.51
N GLN A 271 -28.67 -6.70 20.56
CA GLN A 271 -30.12 -6.94 20.67
C GLN A 271 -30.69 -7.69 19.46
N ALA A 272 -30.22 -7.38 18.25
CA ALA A 272 -30.64 -8.08 17.05
C ALA A 272 -30.27 -9.57 17.11
N LYS A 273 -29.02 -9.89 17.50
CA LYS A 273 -28.58 -11.28 17.68
C LYS A 273 -29.35 -12.02 18.76
N GLU A 274 -29.59 -11.38 19.91
CA GLU A 274 -30.39 -11.95 21.01
C GLU A 274 -31.82 -12.31 20.58
N ARG A 275 -32.36 -11.61 19.57
CA ARG A 275 -33.72 -11.80 19.05
C ARG A 275 -33.76 -12.56 17.71
N GLY A 276 -32.62 -13.06 17.22
CA GLY A 276 -32.54 -13.77 15.95
C GLY A 276 -32.80 -12.90 14.71
N VAL A 277 -32.63 -11.58 14.83
CA VAL A 277 -32.82 -10.63 13.73
C VAL A 277 -31.50 -10.40 12.99
N THR A 278 -31.49 -10.67 11.69
CA THR A 278 -30.33 -10.46 10.81
C THR A 278 -30.43 -9.18 9.98
N GLU A 279 -31.63 -8.62 9.82
CA GLU A 279 -31.86 -7.34 9.14
C GLU A 279 -32.50 -6.34 10.11
N VAL A 280 -31.75 -5.31 10.48
CA VAL A 280 -32.20 -4.20 11.31
C VAL A 280 -32.85 -3.16 10.42
N ASP A 281 -34.17 -3.13 10.44
CA ASP A 281 -35.00 -2.16 9.74
C ASP A 281 -35.44 -1.00 10.66
N ARG A 282 -36.27 -0.11 10.11
CA ARG A 282 -36.82 1.02 10.85
C ARG A 282 -37.64 0.57 12.05
N GLU A 283 -38.47 -0.45 11.89
CA GLU A 283 -39.39 -0.93 12.93
C GLU A 283 -38.63 -1.51 14.12
N PHE A 284 -37.55 -2.25 13.85
CA PHE A 284 -36.69 -2.78 14.89
C PHE A 284 -36.03 -1.67 15.72
N VAL A 285 -35.55 -0.61 15.08
CA VAL A 285 -34.97 0.55 15.79
C VAL A 285 -36.02 1.29 16.62
N GLU A 286 -37.21 1.50 16.06
CA GLU A 286 -38.32 2.14 16.78
C GLU A 286 -38.78 1.31 17.99
N MET A 287 -38.82 -0.02 17.85
CA MET A 287 -39.12 -0.95 18.94
C MET A 287 -38.09 -0.84 20.08
N LEU A 288 -36.79 -0.88 19.76
CA LEU A 288 -35.74 -0.74 20.78
C LEU A 288 -35.77 0.62 21.48
N ASN A 289 -36.12 1.69 20.76
CA ASN A 289 -36.26 3.02 21.37
C ASN A 289 -37.43 3.09 22.34
N LYS A 290 -38.55 2.40 22.05
CA LYS A 290 -39.70 2.30 22.95
C LYS A 290 -39.40 1.52 24.22
N GLU A 291 -38.58 0.48 24.14
CA GLU A 291 -38.18 -0.33 25.31
C GLU A 291 -37.17 0.37 26.22
N ARG A 292 -36.49 1.41 25.71
CA ARG A 292 -35.53 2.23 26.47
C ARG A 292 -36.16 3.46 27.14
N GLY A 293 -37.37 3.84 26.71
CA GLY A 293 -38.17 4.92 27.31
C GLY A 293 -39.06 4.40 28.42
#